data_AF-A0A518IXN6-F1
#
_entry.id   AF-A0A518IXN6-F1
#
_cell.length_a   1.000
_cell.length_b   1.000
_cell.length_c   1.000
_cell.angle_alpha   90.00
_cell.angle_beta   90.00
_cell.angle_gamma   90.00
#
_symmetry.space_group_name_H-M   'P 1'
#
loop_
_entity.id
_entity.type
_entity.pdbx_description
1 polymer ?
#
loop_
_entity_poly.entity_id
_entity_poly.type
_entity_poly.pdbx_seq_one_letter_code
_entity_poly.pdbx_strand_id
1 'polypeptide(L)'
;MAEQHSRHQEKIIKNYYRNRDQIALQRSQELVTELYLTTGKKREQVWKNLAGHLEKLGLPAAQITHLQEQDDPAVIAEVIQKYA
;
A
#
# COMPACT_ATOMS: atom_id res chain seq x y z
N MET A 1 17.89 -27.16 4.24
CA MET A 1 18.99 -26.52 5.01
C MET A 1 18.52 -25.10 5.29
N ALA A 2 18.16 -24.77 6.53
CA ALA A 2 17.73 -23.43 6.89
C ALA A 2 18.95 -22.50 6.89
N GLU A 3 18.99 -21.52 6.00
CA GLU A 3 20.05 -20.51 5.96
C GLU A 3 19.99 -19.70 7.27
N GLN A 4 20.89 -20.00 8.20
CA GLN A 4 21.00 -19.28 9.47
C GLN A 4 21.61 -17.91 9.20
N HIS A 5 20.75 -16.92 8.97
CA HIS A 5 21.19 -15.54 8.90
C HIS A 5 21.80 -15.11 10.23
N SER A 6 22.97 -14.46 10.19
CA SER A 6 23.54 -13.82 11.39
C SER A 6 22.55 -12.79 11.94
N ARG A 7 22.55 -12.55 13.27
CA ARG A 7 21.69 -11.54 13.91
C ARG A 7 21.76 -10.17 13.23
N HIS A 8 22.90 -9.84 12.62
CA HIS A 8 23.08 -8.63 11.81
C HIS A 8 22.31 -8.69 10.47
N GLN A 9 22.38 -9.81 9.75
CA GLN A 9 21.65 -10.04 8.50
C GLN A 9 20.13 -10.05 8.75
N GLU A 10 19.66 -10.71 9.81
CA GLU A 10 18.24 -10.67 10.20
C GLU A 10 17.75 -9.24 10.46
N LYS A 11 18.57 -8.41 11.12
CA LYS A 11 18.24 -6.99 11.36
C LYS A 11 18.14 -6.21 10.05
N ILE A 12 19.05 -6.43 9.10
CA ILE A 12 19.01 -5.79 7.78
C ILE A 12 17.75 -6.21 7.02
N ILE A 13 17.43 -7.50 7.00
CA ILE A 13 16.23 -8.04 6.34
C ILE A 13 14.97 -7.42 6.96
N LYS A 14 14.86 -7.41 8.29
CA LYS A 14 13.72 -6.80 9.00
C LYS A 14 13.60 -5.30 8.73
N ASN A 15 14.71 -4.58 8.74
CA ASN A 15 14.73 -3.13 8.45
C ASN A 15 14.33 -2.85 7.00
N TYR A 16 14.77 -3.67 6.04
CA TYR A 16 14.40 -3.53 4.65
C TYR A 16 12.88 -3.64 4.46
N TYR A 17 12.26 -4.69 4.99
CA TYR A 17 10.81 -4.87 4.89
C TYR A 17 10.03 -3.79 5.66
N ARG A 18 10.47 -3.43 6.88
CA ARG A 18 9.87 -2.33 7.64
C ARG A 18 9.88 -1.01 6.85
N ASN A 19 11.03 -0.66 6.27
CA ASN A 19 11.15 0.58 5.49
C ASN A 19 10.30 0.50 4.21
N ARG A 20 10.24 -0.66 3.56
CA ARG A 20 9.39 -0.89 2.39
C ARG A 20 7.92 -0.68 2.72
N ASP A 21 7.45 -1.19 3.84
CA ASP A 21 6.06 -1.07 4.28
C ASP A 21 5.74 0.37 4.66
N GLN A 22 6.65 1.08 5.35
CA GLN A 22 6.50 2.52 5.62
C GLN A 22 6.42 3.36 4.34
N ILE A 23 7.25 3.06 3.34
CA ILE A 23 7.19 3.74 2.04
C ILE A 23 5.85 3.45 1.34
N ALA A 24 5.39 2.20 1.38
CA ALA A 24 4.11 1.83 0.78
C ALA A 24 2.93 2.53 1.48
N LEU A 25 2.98 2.67 2.81
CA LEU A 25 1.98 3.38 3.60
C LEU A 25 1.92 4.86 3.22
N GLN A 26 3.08 5.53 3.25
CA GLN A 26 3.19 6.95 2.89
C GLN A 26 2.68 7.22 1.46
N ARG A 27 3.08 6.38 0.49
CA ARG A 27 2.63 6.51 -0.89
C ARG A 27 1.13 6.26 -1.05
N SER A 28 0.57 5.32 -0.30
CA SER A 28 -0.88 5.07 -0.32
C SER A 28 -1.66 6.28 0.20
N GLN A 29 -1.20 6.93 1.27
CA GLN A 29 -1.82 8.15 1.81
C GLN A 29 -1.79 9.33 0.81
N GLU A 30 -0.66 9.52 0.11
CA GLU A 30 -0.52 10.51 -0.95
C GLU A 30 -1.51 10.25 -2.10
N LEU A 31 -1.60 9.00 -2.56
CA LEU A 31 -2.47 8.61 -3.67
C LEU A 31 -3.96 8.71 -3.31
N VAL A 32 -4.36 8.42 -2.07
CA VAL A 32 -5.73 8.66 -1.61
C VAL A 32 -6.07 10.16 -1.64
N THR A 33 -5.13 11.01 -1.24
CA THR A 33 -5.32 12.47 -1.37
C THR A 33 -5.48 12.86 -2.84
N GLU A 34 -4.70 12.26 -3.74
CA GLU A 34 -4.82 12.50 -5.18
C GLU A 34 -6.15 12.00 -5.76
N LEU A 35 -6.75 10.93 -5.22
CA LEU A 35 -8.10 10.51 -5.63
C LEU A 35 -9.13 11.60 -5.36
N TYR A 36 -9.05 12.39 -4.28
CA TYR A 36 -9.99 13.51 -4.08
C TYR A 36 -9.89 14.60 -5.17
N LEU A 37 -8.75 14.68 -5.88
CA LEU A 37 -8.44 15.74 -6.83
C LEU A 37 -8.53 15.30 -8.30
N THR A 38 -8.78 14.02 -8.55
CA THR A 38 -8.67 13.42 -9.90
C THR A 38 -9.93 12.68 -10.32
N THR A 39 -10.25 12.79 -11.60
CA THR A 39 -11.39 12.14 -12.26
C THR A 39 -10.96 11.53 -13.61
N GLY A 40 -11.84 10.70 -14.18
CA GLY A 40 -11.65 10.07 -15.50
C GLY A 40 -10.34 9.29 -15.61
N LYS A 41 -9.68 9.39 -16.76
CA LYS A 41 -8.43 8.65 -17.05
C LYS A 41 -7.30 8.90 -16.06
N LYS A 42 -7.23 10.09 -15.47
CA LYS A 42 -6.20 10.40 -14.45
C LYS A 42 -6.47 9.62 -13.17
N ARG A 43 -7.74 9.51 -12.76
CA ARG A 43 -8.15 8.73 -11.59
C ARG A 43 -7.84 7.24 -11.74
N GLU A 44 -8.07 6.67 -12.92
CA GLU A 44 -7.69 5.28 -13.24
C GLU A 44 -6.18 5.04 -13.06
N GLN A 45 -5.36 6.00 -13.48
CA GLN A 45 -3.90 5.91 -13.32
C GLN A 45 -3.47 6.01 -11.85
N VAL A 46 -4.14 6.85 -11.05
CA VAL A 46 -3.94 6.93 -9.60
C VAL A 46 -4.30 5.59 -8.95
N TRP A 47 -5.43 4.99 -9.34
CA TRP A 47 -5.84 3.67 -8.87
C TRP A 47 -4.84 2.57 -9.19
N LYS A 48 -4.32 2.53 -10.41
CA LYS A 48 -3.28 1.55 -10.79
C LYS A 48 -2.05 1.64 -9.88
N ASN A 49 -1.64 2.85 -9.52
CA ASN A 49 -0.52 3.06 -8.61
C ASN A 49 -0.90 2.67 -7.17
N LEU A 50 -2.08 3.09 -6.71
CA LEU A 50 -2.57 2.83 -5.35
C LEU A 50 -2.71 1.33 -5.08
N ALA A 51 -3.32 0.58 -6.01
CA ALA A 51 -3.46 -0.87 -5.91
C ALA A 51 -2.10 -1.56 -5.68
N GLY A 52 -1.07 -1.20 -6.45
CA GLY A 52 0.26 -1.76 -6.28
C GLY A 52 0.95 -1.40 -4.96
N HIS A 53 0.58 -0.29 -4.31
CA HIS A 53 1.06 0.06 -2.98
C HIS A 53 0.27 -0.65 -1.87
N LEU A 54 -1.05 -0.80 -2.03
CA LEU A 54 -1.90 -1.56 -1.11
C LEU A 54 -1.51 -3.06 -1.08
N GLU A 55 -1.16 -3.65 -2.23
CA GLU A 55 -0.64 -5.03 -2.29
C GLU A 55 0.66 -5.17 -1.49
N LYS A 56 1.56 -4.19 -1.58
CA LYS A 56 2.83 -4.18 -0.83
C LYS A 56 2.63 -4.05 0.68
N LEU A 57 1.56 -3.38 1.10
CA LEU A 57 1.10 -3.33 2.49
C LEU A 57 0.45 -4.64 2.96
N GLY A 58 0.18 -5.58 2.05
CA GLY A 58 -0.41 -6.87 2.36
C GLY A 58 -1.93 -6.89 2.32
N LEU A 59 -2.59 -5.92 1.67
CA LEU A 59 -4.02 -6.02 1.41
C LEU A 59 -4.29 -7.17 0.42
N PRO A 60 -5.30 -8.02 0.67
CA PRO A 60 -5.72 -9.04 -0.29
C PRO A 60 -6.24 -8.40 -1.58
N ALA A 61 -5.88 -8.99 -2.74
CA ALA A 61 -6.31 -8.48 -4.05
C ALA A 61 -7.84 -8.33 -4.16
N ALA A 62 -8.62 -9.26 -3.59
CA ALA A 62 -10.08 -9.18 -3.58
C ALA A 62 -10.60 -7.93 -2.86
N GLN A 63 -9.95 -7.52 -1.76
CA GLN A 63 -10.30 -6.31 -1.04
C GLN A 63 -9.92 -5.06 -1.83
N ILE A 64 -8.77 -5.09 -2.53
CA ILE A 64 -8.34 -3.99 -3.39
C ILE A 64 -9.32 -3.80 -4.56
N THR A 65 -9.75 -4.88 -5.20
CA THR A 65 -10.78 -4.83 -6.26
C THR A 65 -12.07 -4.22 -5.72
N HIS A 66 -12.55 -4.66 -4.55
CA HIS A 66 -13.76 -4.10 -3.96
C HIS A 66 -13.63 -2.60 -3.66
N LEU A 67 -12.48 -2.15 -3.14
CA LEU A 67 -12.21 -0.74 -2.89
C LEU A 67 -12.15 0.07 -4.19
N GLN A 68 -11.58 -0.50 -5.24
CA GLN A 68 -11.50 0.15 -6.56
C GLN A 68 -12.87 0.26 -7.22
N GLU A 69 -13.76 -0.73 -7.05
CA GLU A 69 -15.15 -0.68 -7.50
C GLU A 69 -15.97 0.34 -6.72
N GLN A 70 -15.77 0.43 -5.40
CA GLN A 70 -16.42 1.41 -4.55
C GLN A 70 -15.98 2.84 -4.88
N ASP A 71 -14.70 2.99 -5.26
CA ASP A 71 -14.10 4.25 -5.70
C ASP A 71 -14.26 5.42 -4.71
N ASP A 72 -14.34 5.12 -3.40
CA ASP A 72 -14.55 6.10 -2.33
C ASP A 72 -13.24 6.36 -1.55
N PRO A 73 -12.61 7.54 -1.73
CA PRO A 73 -11.39 7.90 -1.03
C PRO A 73 -11.50 7.88 0.50
N ALA A 74 -12.68 8.13 1.07
CA ALA A 74 -12.86 8.14 2.52
C ALA A 74 -12.72 6.74 3.11
N VAL A 75 -13.38 5.76 2.50
CA VAL A 75 -13.32 4.36 2.93
C VAL A 75 -11.91 3.79 2.78
N ILE A 76 -11.21 4.15 1.70
CA ILE A 76 -9.83 3.73 1.49
C ILE A 76 -8.91 4.31 2.56
N ALA A 77 -9.10 5.57 2.95
CA ALA A 77 -8.33 6.19 4.04
C ALA A 77 -8.51 5.42 5.36
N GLU A 78 -9.75 5.04 5.71
CA GLU A 78 -10.04 4.25 6.90
C GLU A 78 -9.37 2.87 6.87
N VAL A 79 -9.30 2.24 5.69
CA VAL A 79 -8.59 0.96 5.52
C VAL A 79 -7.09 1.15 5.71
N ILE A 80 -6.49 2.17 5.09
CA ILE A 80 -5.04 2.44 5.19
C ILE A 80 -4.63 2.77 6.63
N GLN A 81 -5.48 3.45 7.42
CA GLN A 81 -5.19 3.73 8.82
C GLN A 81 -4.94 2.48 9.67
N LYS A 82 -5.44 1.31 9.27
CA LYS A 82 -5.18 0.04 9.97
C LYS A 82 -3.74 -0.47 9.80
N TYR A 83 -2.99 0.13 8.88
CA TYR A 83 -1.59 -0.21 8.56
C TYR A 83 -0.60 0.86 9.06
N ALA A 84 -1.08 1.93 9.70
CA ALA A 84 -0.28 2.98 10.33
C ALA A 84 0.05 2.63 11.79
#